data_AF-A0A946DRF1-F1
#
_entry.id   AF-A0A946DRF1-F1
#
_cell.length_a   1.000
_cell.length_b   1.000
_cell.length_c   1.000
_cell.angle_alpha   90.00
_cell.angle_beta   90.00
_cell.angle_gamma   90.00
#
_symmetry.space_group_name_H-M   'P 1'
#
loop_
_entity.id
_entity.type
_entity.pdbx_description
1 polymer ?
#
loop_
_entity_poly.entity_id
_entity_poly.type
_entity_poly.pdbx_seq_one_letter_code
_entity_poly.pdbx_strand_id
1 'polypeptide(L)'
;MSLHSVNIPGETADLADWLEEHLLGLELAALVAELLAVSPVEAQPPPTLDDVFGEDLSRVLDVGLSAVPPDRLRVLLRQPQLLLNLQERILIDGGDYWREQSSNRDDVQDLAESGWHSLSAALRHPASPRSQRRQVTLQMGWRRRPWIVSLATASCLLVAVFTWDAFLRPQPASVASGWGWNPSDALPQDVPADVYFTRLADGADEWFKKRPETAKDLALRISQFRQGCSTLILADHRPLSAEDSKWLIGKCREWAVKLDQYLAAAEADDPNVQEIREQTDETVHKLIQALRMRGKGAG
;
A
#
# COMPACT_ATOMS: atom_id res chain seq x y z
N MET A 1 -23.68 2.43 1.12
CA MET A 1 -22.71 3.54 1.01
C MET A 1 -23.11 4.53 2.09
N SER A 2 -22.33 4.60 3.17
CA SER A 2 -22.50 5.61 4.22
C SER A 2 -21.64 6.81 3.84
N LEU A 3 -22.13 8.03 4.07
CA LEU A 3 -21.33 9.24 3.89
C LEU A 3 -20.77 9.63 5.26
N HIS A 4 -19.44 9.57 5.41
CA HIS A 4 -18.77 9.86 6.68
C HIS A 4 -18.81 11.36 7.01
N SER A 5 -18.69 12.20 5.99
CA SER A 5 -18.75 13.67 6.08
C SER A 5 -20.09 14.21 6.59
N VAL A 6 -21.18 13.44 6.47
CA VAL A 6 -22.52 13.84 6.96
C VAL A 6 -22.61 13.76 8.49
N ASN A 7 -21.74 12.96 9.12
CA ASN A 7 -21.72 12.75 10.57
C ASN A 7 -20.68 13.62 11.29
N ILE A 8 -20.12 14.63 10.64
CA ILE A 8 -19.14 15.53 11.27
C ILE A 8 -19.81 16.26 12.44
N PRO A 9 -19.31 16.11 13.68
CA PRO A 9 -19.90 16.79 14.83
C PRO A 9 -19.78 18.31 14.70
N GLY A 10 -20.85 19.02 15.08
CA GLY A 10 -20.84 20.48 15.18
C GLY A 10 -20.17 20.99 16.46
N GLU A 11 -20.15 20.18 17.51
CA GLU A 11 -19.56 20.49 18.82
C GLU A 11 -18.06 20.14 18.86
N THR A 12 -17.29 20.95 19.59
CA THR A 12 -15.83 20.95 19.49
C THR A 12 -15.12 19.84 20.26
N ALA A 13 -15.72 19.38 21.36
CA ALA A 13 -15.17 18.25 22.13
C ALA A 13 -15.36 16.95 21.36
N ASP A 14 -16.57 16.76 20.82
CA ASP A 14 -16.92 15.59 20.01
C ASP A 14 -16.13 15.50 18.70
N LEU A 15 -15.68 16.64 18.15
CA LEU A 15 -14.88 16.65 16.93
C LEU A 15 -13.50 16.01 17.11
N ALA A 16 -12.87 16.19 18.27
CA ALA A 16 -11.57 15.58 18.54
C ALA A 16 -11.72 14.05 18.56
N ASP A 17 -12.58 13.53 19.43
CA ASP A 17 -12.83 12.10 19.59
C ASP A 17 -13.26 11.44 18.26
N TRP A 18 -14.14 12.11 17.52
CA TRP A 18 -14.58 11.64 16.21
C TRP A 18 -13.44 11.58 15.18
N LEU A 19 -12.56 12.59 15.15
CA LEU A 19 -11.39 12.57 14.27
C LEU A 19 -10.40 11.49 14.66
N GLU A 20 -10.18 11.27 15.96
CA GLU A 20 -9.30 10.20 16.45
C GLU A 20 -9.79 8.82 16.06
N GLU A 21 -11.10 8.58 16.12
CA GLU A 21 -11.72 7.35 15.64
C GLU A 21 -11.45 7.13 14.14
N HIS A 22 -11.50 8.19 13.33
CA HIS A 22 -11.19 8.06 11.91
C HIS A 22 -9.68 7.91 11.65
N LEU A 23 -8.83 8.59 12.41
CA LEU A 23 -7.37 8.51 12.30
C LEU A 23 -6.84 7.11 12.65
N LEU A 24 -7.48 6.40 13.57
CA LEU A 24 -7.14 5.01 13.90
C LEU A 24 -7.96 3.98 13.10
N GLY A 25 -8.94 4.44 12.32
CA GLY A 25 -9.84 3.60 11.56
C GLY A 25 -9.35 3.31 10.14
N LEU A 26 -9.97 2.30 9.49
CA LEU A 26 -9.65 1.90 8.12
C LEU A 26 -10.31 2.79 7.05
N GLU A 27 -11.24 3.66 7.46
CA GLU A 27 -12.09 4.45 6.57
C GLU A 27 -11.58 5.90 6.38
N LEU A 28 -10.40 6.24 6.91
CA LEU A 28 -9.86 7.60 6.79
C LEU A 28 -9.74 8.06 5.33
N ALA A 29 -9.29 7.17 4.44
CA ALA A 29 -9.14 7.48 3.02
C ALA A 29 -10.49 7.81 2.35
N ALA A 30 -11.57 7.13 2.75
CA ALA A 30 -12.91 7.40 2.26
C ALA A 30 -13.41 8.78 2.74
N LEU A 31 -13.21 9.10 4.03
CA LEU A 31 -13.53 10.42 4.58
C LEU A 31 -12.75 11.55 3.87
N VAL A 32 -11.45 11.36 3.64
CA VAL A 32 -10.60 12.34 2.94
C VAL A 32 -11.11 12.56 1.52
N ALA A 33 -11.47 11.51 0.79
CA ALA A 33 -12.04 11.63 -0.55
C ALA A 33 -13.38 12.41 -0.56
N GLU A 34 -14.25 12.16 0.41
CA GLU A 34 -15.50 12.91 0.57
C GLU A 34 -15.26 14.40 0.84
N LEU A 35 -14.34 14.72 1.75
CA LEU A 35 -14.03 16.11 2.10
C LEU A 35 -13.37 16.85 0.93
N LEU A 36 -12.49 16.19 0.17
CA LEU A 36 -11.87 16.77 -1.03
C LEU A 36 -12.89 17.06 -2.13
N ALA A 37 -13.97 16.28 -2.24
CA ALA A 37 -15.02 16.51 -3.22
C ALA A 37 -15.84 17.80 -2.94
N VAL A 38 -15.84 18.29 -1.69
CA VAL A 38 -16.60 19.46 -1.24
C VAL A 38 -15.70 20.67 -0.94
N SER A 39 -14.40 20.46 -0.80
CA SER A 39 -13.45 21.53 -0.47
C SER A 39 -13.10 22.39 -1.69
N PRO A 40 -13.05 23.72 -1.57
CA PRO A 40 -12.56 24.58 -2.63
C PRO A 40 -11.07 24.31 -2.90
N VAL A 41 -10.68 24.31 -4.17
CA VAL A 41 -9.28 24.17 -4.57
C VAL A 41 -8.50 25.40 -4.10
N GLU A 42 -7.84 25.32 -2.94
CA GLU A 42 -6.96 26.37 -2.42
C GLU A 42 -5.62 26.41 -3.15
N ALA A 43 -5.04 27.62 -3.24
CA ALA A 43 -3.79 27.88 -3.96
C ALA A 43 -2.56 27.31 -3.21
N GLN A 44 -1.59 26.83 -3.99
CA GLN A 44 -0.33 26.26 -3.50
C GLN A 44 0.61 27.31 -2.88
N PRO A 45 1.48 26.90 -1.93
CA PRO A 45 1.65 25.55 -1.40
C PRO A 45 0.66 25.20 -0.28
N PRO A 46 0.24 23.93 -0.16
CA PRO A 46 -0.60 23.49 0.95
C PRO A 46 0.19 23.57 2.28
N PRO A 47 -0.46 23.92 3.40
CA PRO A 47 0.16 23.88 4.72
C PRO A 47 0.67 22.49 5.09
N THR A 48 1.69 22.47 5.93
CA THR A 48 2.23 21.26 6.56
C THR A 48 1.64 21.05 7.96
N LEU A 49 1.87 19.88 8.56
CA LEU A 49 1.48 19.65 9.97
C LEU A 49 2.19 20.64 10.92
N ASP A 50 3.44 20.99 10.62
CA ASP A 50 4.21 21.94 11.41
C ASP A 50 3.61 23.36 11.31
N ASP A 51 3.04 23.74 10.16
CA ASP A 51 2.35 25.02 10.00
C ASP A 51 1.04 25.09 10.80
N VAL A 52 0.36 23.95 10.99
CA VAL A 52 -0.95 23.87 11.67
C VAL A 52 -0.79 23.68 13.18
N PHE A 53 0.09 22.78 13.60
CA PHE A 53 0.26 22.41 15.02
C PHE A 53 1.48 23.05 15.67
N GLY A 54 2.53 23.38 14.91
CA GLY A 54 3.77 23.94 15.44
C GLY A 54 4.33 23.11 16.60
N GLU A 55 4.62 23.78 17.70
CA GLU A 55 5.15 23.16 18.92
C GLU A 55 4.16 22.20 19.60
N ASP A 56 2.86 22.31 19.30
CA ASP A 56 1.83 21.44 19.89
C ASP A 56 1.77 20.06 19.21
N LEU A 57 2.48 19.84 18.10
CA LEU A 57 2.47 18.54 17.40
C LEU A 57 2.96 17.41 18.31
N SER A 58 4.03 17.63 19.07
CA SER A 58 4.54 16.63 20.03
C SER A 58 3.47 16.28 21.07
N ARG A 59 2.71 17.28 21.52
CA ARG A 59 1.62 17.07 22.47
C ARG A 59 0.47 16.27 21.84
N VAL A 60 0.14 16.51 20.58
CA VAL A 60 -0.84 15.68 19.85
C VAL A 60 -0.41 14.22 19.79
N LEU A 61 0.87 13.97 19.51
CA LEU A 61 1.41 12.62 19.44
C LEU A 61 1.42 11.92 20.81
N ASP A 62 1.52 12.67 21.91
CA ASP A 62 1.54 12.10 23.26
C ASP A 62 0.16 11.92 23.90
N VAL A 63 -0.76 12.87 23.70
CA VAL A 63 -2.03 12.95 24.46
C VAL A 63 -3.29 13.11 23.61
N GLY A 64 -3.19 13.06 22.28
CA GLY A 64 -4.34 13.13 21.39
C GLY A 64 -4.71 14.52 20.88
N LEU A 65 -5.73 14.58 20.04
CA LEU A 65 -6.31 15.79 19.45
C LEU A 65 -7.04 16.66 20.47
N SER A 66 -7.47 16.09 21.60
CA SER A 66 -8.11 16.84 22.69
C SER A 66 -7.23 17.96 23.27
N ALA A 67 -5.91 17.88 23.07
CA ALA A 67 -4.96 18.89 23.50
C ALA A 67 -4.92 20.14 22.60
N VAL A 68 -5.61 20.13 21.45
CA VAL A 68 -5.51 21.17 20.43
C VAL A 68 -6.76 22.06 20.40
N PRO A 69 -6.61 23.38 20.20
CA PRO A 69 -7.74 24.26 19.97
C PRO A 69 -8.60 23.83 18.77
N PRO A 70 -9.94 23.93 18.86
CA PRO A 70 -10.85 23.44 17.82
C PRO A 70 -10.66 24.09 16.45
N ASP A 71 -10.18 25.33 16.41
CA ASP A 71 -9.94 26.03 15.14
C ASP A 71 -8.85 25.37 14.31
N ARG A 72 -7.86 24.74 14.96
CA ARG A 72 -6.82 23.97 14.25
C ARG A 72 -7.34 22.63 13.76
N LEU A 73 -8.23 21.96 14.51
CA LEU A 73 -8.91 20.74 14.05
C LEU A 73 -9.77 21.02 12.81
N ARG A 74 -10.41 22.20 12.75
CA ARG A 74 -11.14 22.64 11.55
C ARG A 74 -10.25 22.89 10.33
N VAL A 75 -8.98 23.25 10.52
CA VAL A 75 -8.02 23.35 9.41
C VAL A 75 -7.81 21.98 8.76
N LEU A 76 -7.73 20.90 9.56
CA LEU A 76 -7.62 19.53 9.02
C LEU A 76 -8.80 19.14 8.12
N LEU A 77 -10.02 19.57 8.49
CA LEU A 77 -11.22 19.32 7.68
C LEU A 77 -11.23 20.15 6.38
N ARG A 78 -10.66 21.35 6.40
CA ARG A 78 -10.51 22.20 5.21
C ARG A 78 -9.37 21.75 4.31
N GLN A 79 -8.40 21.02 4.87
CA GLN A 79 -7.23 20.51 4.17
C GLN A 79 -7.08 19.02 4.45
N PRO A 80 -7.95 18.17 3.85
CA PRO A 80 -8.10 16.77 4.24
C PRO A 80 -6.83 15.94 4.07
N GLN A 81 -5.89 16.37 3.21
CA GLN A 81 -4.58 15.73 3.04
C GLN A 81 -3.75 15.74 4.34
N LEU A 82 -3.94 16.74 5.21
CA LEU A 82 -3.27 16.79 6.50
C LEU A 82 -3.70 15.66 7.44
N LEU A 83 -4.92 15.11 7.28
CA LEU A 83 -5.37 13.97 8.07
C LEU A 83 -4.54 12.71 7.77
N LEU A 84 -4.17 12.49 6.50
CA LEU A 84 -3.30 11.37 6.11
C LEU A 84 -1.88 11.55 6.64
N ASN A 85 -1.33 12.75 6.52
CA ASN A 85 -0.01 13.07 7.07
C ASN A 85 0.01 12.87 8.61
N LEU A 86 -1.08 13.27 9.28
CA LEU A 86 -1.19 13.11 10.73
C LEU A 86 -1.31 11.64 11.13
N GLN A 87 -2.10 10.84 10.39
CA GLN A 87 -2.18 9.39 10.62
C GLN A 87 -0.80 8.73 10.45
N GLU A 88 -0.07 9.04 9.39
CA GLU A 88 1.31 8.55 9.21
C GLU A 88 2.18 8.91 10.41
N ARG A 89 2.11 10.16 10.88
CA ARG A 89 2.89 10.61 12.04
C ARG A 89 2.50 9.89 13.33
N ILE A 90 1.22 9.69 13.58
CA ILE A 90 0.71 8.94 14.74
C ILE A 90 1.16 7.48 14.70
N LEU A 91 1.16 6.85 13.52
CA LEU A 91 1.58 5.46 13.37
C LEU A 91 3.09 5.27 13.60
N ILE A 92 3.91 6.27 13.28
CA ILE A 92 5.38 6.20 13.43
C ILE A 92 5.82 6.66 14.82
N ASP A 93 5.36 7.83 15.25
CA ASP A 93 5.85 8.54 16.44
C ASP A 93 4.82 8.63 17.58
N GLY A 94 3.65 7.98 17.44
CA GLY A 94 2.59 8.03 18.45
C GLY A 94 3.02 7.47 19.81
N GLY A 95 2.65 8.21 20.86
CA GLY A 95 2.85 7.84 22.25
C GLY A 95 1.89 6.76 22.75
N ASP A 96 1.90 6.54 24.06
CA ASP A 96 1.10 5.48 24.71
C ASP A 96 -0.41 5.68 24.53
N TYR A 97 -0.86 6.94 24.46
CA TYR A 97 -2.25 7.29 24.19
C TYR A 97 -2.82 6.60 22.95
N TRP A 98 -2.16 6.73 21.81
CA TRP A 98 -2.62 6.15 20.54
C TRP A 98 -2.52 4.62 20.53
N ARG A 99 -1.52 4.05 21.24
CA ARG A 99 -1.39 2.59 21.41
C ARG A 99 -2.52 2.01 22.25
N GLU A 100 -2.89 2.67 23.34
CA GLU A 100 -4.02 2.26 24.16
C GLU A 100 -5.33 2.38 23.40
N GLN A 101 -5.53 3.50 22.70
CA GLN A 101 -6.75 3.75 21.92
C GLN A 101 -6.94 2.76 20.77
N SER A 102 -5.86 2.38 20.08
CA SER A 102 -5.90 1.33 19.04
C SER A 102 -6.09 -0.08 19.59
N SER A 103 -5.60 -0.35 20.81
CA SER A 103 -5.76 -1.66 21.46
C SER A 103 -7.19 -1.90 21.97
N ASN A 104 -7.92 -0.82 22.30
CA ASN A 104 -9.30 -0.88 22.78
C ASN A 104 -10.34 -1.01 21.64
N ARG A 105 -9.89 -1.23 20.40
CA ARG A 105 -10.74 -1.30 19.20
C ARG A 105 -10.92 -2.73 18.71
N ASP A 106 -12.11 -3.26 18.93
CA ASP A 106 -12.51 -4.62 18.53
C ASP A 106 -12.49 -4.81 17.00
N ASP A 107 -12.80 -3.76 16.23
CA ASP A 107 -12.87 -3.81 14.76
C ASP A 107 -11.52 -4.08 14.10
N VAL A 108 -10.44 -3.52 14.64
CA VAL A 108 -9.07 -3.75 14.16
C VAL A 108 -8.55 -5.12 14.59
N GLN A 109 -8.88 -5.55 15.82
CA GLN A 109 -8.49 -6.87 16.32
C GLN A 109 -9.19 -8.01 15.57
N ASP A 110 -10.51 -7.93 15.34
CA ASP A 110 -11.27 -8.96 14.64
C ASP A 110 -10.80 -9.15 13.19
N LEU A 111 -10.46 -8.05 12.50
CA LEU A 111 -9.91 -8.08 11.15
C LEU A 111 -8.48 -8.61 11.11
N ALA A 112 -7.64 -8.25 12.09
CA ALA A 112 -6.29 -8.78 12.23
C ALA A 112 -6.31 -10.29 12.56
N GLU A 113 -7.18 -10.73 13.46
CA GLU A 113 -7.36 -12.14 13.81
C GLU A 113 -7.92 -12.94 12.65
N SER A 114 -8.92 -12.42 11.93
CA SER A 114 -9.50 -13.07 10.75
C SER A 114 -8.48 -13.17 9.60
N GLY A 115 -7.65 -12.13 9.41
CA GLY A 115 -6.53 -12.13 8.50
C GLY A 115 -5.46 -13.15 8.89
N TRP A 116 -5.12 -13.23 10.18
CA TRP A 116 -4.16 -14.19 10.73
C TRP A 116 -4.67 -15.63 10.65
N HIS A 117 -5.95 -15.87 10.87
CA HIS A 117 -6.59 -17.17 10.68
C HIS A 117 -6.57 -17.61 9.22
N SER A 118 -6.84 -16.69 8.29
CA SER A 118 -6.78 -16.96 6.85
C SER A 118 -5.35 -17.25 6.37
N LEU A 119 -4.38 -16.47 6.84
CA LEU A 119 -2.96 -16.66 6.55
C LEU A 119 -2.43 -17.97 7.14
N SER A 120 -2.75 -18.27 8.41
CA SER A 120 -2.32 -19.50 9.06
C SER A 120 -2.95 -20.75 8.46
N ALA A 121 -4.20 -20.66 7.95
CA ALA A 121 -4.81 -21.73 7.18
C ALA A 121 -4.12 -21.95 5.82
N ALA A 122 -3.74 -20.87 5.13
CA ALA A 122 -2.99 -20.95 3.88
C ALA A 122 -1.57 -21.51 4.07
N LEU A 123 -0.91 -21.19 5.18
CA LEU A 123 0.43 -21.69 5.51
C LEU A 123 0.42 -23.17 5.97
N ARG A 124 -0.67 -23.66 6.58
CA ARG A 124 -0.81 -25.07 7.01
C ARG A 124 -1.13 -26.04 5.86
N HIS A 125 -1.63 -25.53 4.74
CA HIS A 125 -1.88 -26.32 3.54
C HIS A 125 -1.14 -25.73 2.34
N PRO A 126 0.13 -26.13 2.08
CA PRO A 126 0.73 -25.85 0.79
C PRO A 126 -0.14 -26.50 -0.29
N ALA A 127 -0.83 -25.66 -1.07
CA ALA A 127 -1.64 -26.10 -2.18
C ALA A 127 -0.81 -26.98 -3.10
N SER A 128 -1.12 -28.28 -3.15
CA SER A 128 -0.56 -29.17 -4.15
C SER A 128 -1.03 -28.71 -5.53
N PRO A 129 -0.17 -28.62 -6.56
CA PRO A 129 -0.61 -28.29 -7.91
C PRO A 129 -1.30 -29.53 -8.51
N ARG A 130 -2.59 -29.69 -8.24
CA ARG A 130 -3.43 -30.62 -9.01
C ARG A 130 -3.90 -29.90 -10.27
N SER A 131 -3.26 -30.26 -11.38
CA SER A 131 -3.80 -30.15 -12.72
C SER A 131 -5.20 -30.77 -12.75
N GLN A 132 -6.24 -29.94 -12.76
CA GLN A 132 -7.55 -30.38 -13.18
C GLN A 132 -8.10 -29.43 -14.22
N ARG A 133 -7.64 -29.69 -15.44
CA ARG A 133 -8.30 -29.32 -16.69
C ARG A 133 -9.69 -29.96 -16.66
N ARG A 134 -10.66 -29.29 -16.04
CA ARG A 134 -12.08 -29.67 -16.14
C ARG A 134 -12.54 -29.24 -17.53
N GLN A 135 -12.50 -30.18 -18.47
CA GLN A 135 -13.23 -30.07 -19.72
C GLN A 135 -14.71 -29.97 -19.38
N VAL A 136 -15.30 -28.79 -19.62
CA VAL A 136 -16.75 -28.62 -19.64
C VAL A 136 -17.22 -29.19 -20.96
N THR A 137 -17.74 -30.41 -20.94
CA THR A 137 -18.55 -30.97 -22.02
C THR A 137 -19.88 -30.22 -22.07
N LEU A 138 -20.06 -29.36 -23.07
CA LEU A 138 -21.37 -28.83 -23.43
C LEU A 138 -22.18 -29.95 -24.09
N GLN A 139 -22.85 -30.77 -23.27
CA GLN A 139 -23.94 -31.62 -23.78
C GLN A 139 -25.19 -30.78 -23.96
N MET A 140 -25.50 -30.54 -25.23
CA MET A 140 -26.71 -29.91 -25.72
C MET A 140 -27.89 -30.88 -25.56
N GLY A 141 -28.63 -30.73 -24.47
CA GLY A 141 -29.84 -31.49 -24.16
C GLY A 141 -31.10 -30.66 -24.35
N TRP A 142 -31.67 -30.73 -25.55
CA TRP A 142 -32.94 -30.13 -25.93
C TRP A 142 -34.09 -30.85 -25.21
N ARG A 143 -34.72 -30.23 -24.19
CA ARG A 143 -36.07 -30.62 -23.74
C ARG A 143 -36.93 -29.41 -23.36
N ARG A 144 -38.08 -29.37 -24.02
CA ARG A 144 -39.19 -28.42 -23.91
C ARG A 144 -39.94 -28.59 -22.57
N ARG A 145 -40.11 -27.52 -21.79
CA ARG A 145 -41.42 -26.90 -21.45
C ARG A 145 -41.28 -25.81 -20.38
N PRO A 146 -42.15 -24.78 -20.37
CA PRO A 146 -41.88 -23.49 -19.76
C PRO A 146 -42.81 -23.24 -18.56
N TRP A 147 -42.34 -23.53 -17.36
CA TRP A 147 -42.95 -23.08 -16.11
C TRP A 147 -41.80 -22.71 -15.18
N ILE A 148 -41.59 -21.40 -15.00
CA ILE A 148 -41.01 -20.65 -13.86
C ILE A 148 -40.70 -19.26 -14.43
N VAL A 149 -41.77 -18.50 -14.65
CA VAL A 149 -41.72 -17.04 -14.60
C VAL A 149 -41.96 -16.72 -13.14
N SER A 150 -40.91 -16.33 -12.40
CA SER A 150 -40.95 -15.50 -11.17
C SER A 150 -39.66 -15.57 -10.30
N LEU A 151 -38.47 -15.73 -10.90
CA LEU A 151 -37.21 -15.65 -10.13
C LEU A 151 -36.04 -15.02 -10.89
N ALA A 152 -36.33 -14.21 -11.91
CA ALA A 152 -35.31 -13.65 -12.82
C ALA A 152 -34.95 -12.17 -12.54
N THR A 153 -35.63 -11.47 -11.62
CA THR A 153 -35.34 -10.05 -11.34
C THR A 153 -34.34 -9.83 -10.20
N ALA A 154 -34.24 -10.74 -9.22
CA ALA A 154 -33.25 -10.61 -8.14
C ALA A 154 -31.82 -10.99 -8.60
N SER A 155 -31.72 -11.97 -9.50
CA SER A 155 -30.43 -12.50 -9.98
C SER A 155 -29.70 -11.53 -10.90
N CYS A 156 -30.41 -10.73 -11.70
CA CYS A 156 -29.79 -9.73 -12.58
C CYS A 156 -29.19 -8.57 -11.78
N LEU A 157 -29.79 -8.17 -10.66
CA LEU A 157 -29.22 -7.13 -9.79
C LEU A 157 -28.02 -7.64 -9.01
N LEU A 158 -28.05 -8.89 -8.52
CA LEU A 158 -26.89 -9.48 -7.86
C LEU A 158 -25.74 -9.70 -8.84
N VAL A 159 -25.99 -10.19 -10.06
CA VAL A 159 -24.93 -10.31 -11.07
C VAL A 159 -24.41 -8.94 -11.49
N ALA A 160 -25.27 -7.93 -11.70
CA ALA A 160 -24.82 -6.59 -12.05
C ALA A 160 -23.96 -5.96 -10.94
N VAL A 161 -24.36 -6.08 -9.66
CA VAL A 161 -23.58 -5.60 -8.52
C VAL A 161 -22.30 -6.41 -8.33
N PHE A 162 -22.33 -7.74 -8.48
CA PHE A 162 -21.11 -8.57 -8.40
C PHE A 162 -20.15 -8.33 -9.55
N THR A 163 -20.64 -8.09 -10.77
CA THR A 163 -19.80 -7.74 -11.92
C THR A 163 -19.30 -6.31 -11.83
N TRP A 164 -20.05 -5.39 -11.21
CA TRP A 164 -19.58 -4.02 -10.97
C TRP A 164 -18.48 -3.99 -9.90
N ASP A 165 -18.67 -4.73 -8.80
CA ASP A 165 -17.70 -4.82 -7.70
C ASP A 165 -16.41 -5.57 -8.11
N ALA A 166 -16.52 -6.62 -8.93
CA ALA A 166 -15.37 -7.40 -9.40
C ALA A 166 -14.58 -6.74 -10.54
N PHE A 167 -15.16 -5.80 -11.29
CA PHE A 167 -14.53 -5.21 -12.48
C PHE A 167 -14.12 -3.74 -12.31
N LEU A 168 -14.73 -2.99 -11.38
CA LEU A 168 -14.46 -1.55 -11.17
C LEU A 168 -13.82 -1.20 -9.82
N ARG A 169 -13.67 -2.14 -8.88
CA ARG A 169 -12.72 -1.95 -7.79
C ARG A 169 -11.30 -2.20 -8.33
N PRO A 170 -10.37 -1.24 -8.25
CA PRO A 170 -8.97 -1.62 -8.27
C PRO A 170 -8.79 -2.61 -7.11
N GLN A 171 -8.45 -3.86 -7.43
CA GLN A 171 -7.94 -4.77 -6.41
C GLN A 171 -6.82 -4.00 -5.67
N PRO A 172 -6.81 -3.97 -4.33
CA PRO A 172 -5.58 -3.59 -3.65
C PRO A 172 -4.51 -4.48 -4.26
N ALA A 173 -3.49 -3.89 -4.86
CA ALA A 173 -2.33 -4.62 -5.34
C ALA A 173 -1.94 -5.55 -4.21
N SER A 174 -2.09 -6.86 -4.41
CA SER A 174 -1.79 -7.83 -3.37
C SER A 174 -0.36 -7.57 -2.93
N VAL A 175 -0.20 -7.26 -1.64
CA VAL A 175 1.11 -7.09 -1.02
C VAL A 175 1.90 -8.36 -1.32
N ALA A 176 3.08 -8.15 -1.87
CA ALA A 176 3.70 -9.02 -2.86
C ALA A 176 3.79 -10.52 -2.52
N SER A 177 3.48 -11.31 -3.53
CA SER A 177 4.27 -12.48 -3.92
C SER A 177 5.76 -12.32 -3.56
N GLY A 178 6.31 -13.28 -2.81
CA GLY A 178 7.68 -13.26 -2.26
C GLY A 178 8.79 -13.37 -3.31
N TRP A 179 9.08 -12.26 -4.00
CA TRP A 179 10.22 -12.12 -4.91
C TRP A 179 11.00 -10.84 -4.61
N GLY A 180 12.25 -10.79 -5.05
CA GLY A 180 13.16 -9.66 -4.81
C GLY A 180 13.53 -9.52 -3.33
N TRP A 181 13.33 -8.33 -2.76
CA TRP A 181 13.69 -8.02 -1.36
C TRP A 181 12.50 -8.09 -0.39
N ASN A 182 11.32 -8.47 -0.86
CA ASN A 182 10.10 -8.54 -0.05
C ASN A 182 9.99 -9.80 0.85
N PRO A 183 10.60 -10.97 0.53
CA PRO A 183 10.63 -12.10 1.46
C PRO A 183 11.34 -11.76 2.78
N SER A 184 10.85 -12.31 3.89
CA SER A 184 11.41 -12.06 5.24
C SER A 184 12.86 -12.53 5.41
N ASP A 185 13.32 -13.46 4.57
CA ASP A 185 14.68 -14.00 4.56
C ASP A 185 15.59 -13.39 3.48
N ALA A 186 15.09 -12.41 2.71
CA ALA A 186 15.85 -11.79 1.62
C ALA A 186 17.03 -10.93 2.11
N LEU A 187 16.99 -10.46 3.35
CA LEU A 187 17.99 -9.56 3.96
C LEU A 187 18.72 -10.22 5.13
N PRO A 188 19.65 -11.16 4.88
CA PRO A 188 20.39 -11.83 5.95
C PRO A 188 21.24 -10.82 6.73
N GLN A 189 21.20 -10.90 8.06
CA GLN A 189 21.93 -9.96 8.92
C GLN A 189 23.29 -10.50 9.39
N ASP A 190 23.54 -11.79 9.21
CA ASP A 190 24.73 -12.49 9.72
C ASP A 190 25.60 -13.02 8.57
N VAL A 191 25.94 -12.15 7.61
CA VAL A 191 26.80 -12.46 6.46
C VAL A 191 27.84 -11.36 6.24
N PRO A 192 28.97 -11.65 5.56
CA PRO A 192 29.91 -10.62 5.12
C PRO A 192 29.29 -9.58 4.17
N ALA A 193 29.83 -8.36 4.14
CA ALA A 193 29.29 -7.24 3.36
C ALA A 193 29.24 -7.50 1.84
N ASP A 194 30.26 -8.14 1.29
CA ASP A 194 30.33 -8.53 -0.13
C ASP A 194 29.24 -9.54 -0.50
N VAL A 195 29.02 -10.53 0.37
CA VAL A 195 27.93 -11.51 0.25
C VAL A 195 26.57 -10.83 0.37
N TYR A 196 26.43 -9.86 1.29
CA TYR A 196 25.21 -9.09 1.45
C TYR A 196 24.86 -8.32 0.17
N PHE A 197 25.79 -7.54 -0.38
CA PHE A 197 25.57 -6.80 -1.64
C PHE A 197 25.29 -7.72 -2.83
N THR A 198 25.94 -8.89 -2.89
CA THR A 198 25.67 -9.87 -3.95
C THR A 198 24.24 -10.40 -3.85
N ARG A 199 23.76 -10.74 -2.65
CA ARG A 199 22.37 -11.17 -2.45
C ARG A 199 21.37 -10.07 -2.80
N LEU A 200 21.66 -8.81 -2.47
CA LEU A 200 20.81 -7.70 -2.90
C LEU A 200 20.73 -7.60 -4.43
N ALA A 201 21.87 -7.76 -5.10
CA ALA A 201 21.92 -7.74 -6.56
C ALA A 201 21.10 -8.89 -7.17
N ASP A 202 21.20 -10.10 -6.60
CA ASP A 202 20.44 -11.27 -7.04
C ASP A 202 18.93 -11.10 -6.80
N GLY A 203 18.53 -10.45 -5.70
CA GLY A 203 17.15 -10.05 -5.46
C GLY A 203 16.62 -9.10 -6.53
N ALA A 204 17.41 -8.09 -6.92
CA ALA A 204 17.02 -7.21 -8.03
C ALA A 204 16.98 -7.94 -9.38
N ASP A 205 17.88 -8.90 -9.61
CA ASP A 205 17.95 -9.70 -10.84
C ASP A 205 16.66 -10.51 -11.08
N GLU A 206 15.91 -10.83 -10.01
CA GLU A 206 14.60 -11.47 -10.12
C GLU A 206 13.58 -10.67 -10.93
N TRP A 207 13.78 -9.36 -11.10
CA TRP A 207 13.01 -8.54 -12.03
C TRP A 207 12.89 -9.21 -13.41
N PHE A 208 14.00 -9.72 -13.94
CA PHE A 208 14.08 -10.30 -15.28
C PHE A 208 13.50 -11.72 -15.39
N LYS A 209 13.18 -12.38 -14.27
CA LYS A 209 12.57 -13.72 -14.27
C LYS A 209 11.12 -13.72 -14.76
N LYS A 210 10.44 -12.56 -14.73
CA LYS A 210 9.07 -12.39 -15.21
C LYS A 210 8.98 -11.13 -16.05
N ARG A 211 8.63 -11.28 -17.33
CA ARG A 211 8.42 -10.17 -18.24
C ARG A 211 6.94 -9.77 -18.26
N PRO A 212 6.57 -8.58 -17.75
CA PRO A 212 5.21 -8.09 -17.90
C PRO A 212 4.97 -7.63 -19.34
N GLU A 213 3.83 -8.03 -19.92
CA GLU A 213 3.46 -7.69 -21.31
C GLU A 213 2.32 -6.66 -21.39
N THR A 214 1.58 -6.46 -20.31
CA THR A 214 0.50 -5.47 -20.24
C THR A 214 0.90 -4.29 -19.36
N ALA A 215 0.29 -3.12 -19.60
CA ALA A 215 0.51 -1.92 -18.78
C ALA A 215 0.24 -2.20 -17.30
N LYS A 216 -0.87 -2.88 -17.00
CA LYS A 216 -1.27 -3.25 -15.64
C LYS A 216 -0.27 -4.20 -14.97
N ASP A 217 0.22 -5.22 -15.68
CA ASP A 217 1.21 -6.14 -15.14
C ASP A 217 2.56 -5.46 -14.92
N LEU A 218 2.93 -4.51 -15.79
CA LEU A 218 4.14 -3.73 -15.68
C LEU A 218 4.07 -2.78 -14.47
N ALA A 219 2.99 -2.02 -14.34
CA ALA A 219 2.73 -1.15 -13.18
C ALA A 219 2.78 -1.95 -11.86
N LEU A 220 2.11 -3.12 -11.82
CA LEU A 220 2.16 -4.01 -10.66
C LEU A 220 3.60 -4.44 -10.35
N ARG A 221 4.38 -4.87 -11.35
CA ARG A 221 5.76 -5.31 -11.15
C ARG A 221 6.65 -4.16 -10.66
N ILE A 222 6.51 -2.97 -11.23
CA ILE A 222 7.25 -1.75 -10.83
C ILE A 222 6.93 -1.39 -9.38
N SER A 223 5.65 -1.37 -9.00
CA SER A 223 5.22 -1.07 -7.62
C SER A 223 5.81 -2.03 -6.59
N GLN A 224 5.87 -3.34 -6.92
CA GLN A 224 6.48 -4.35 -6.06
C GLN A 224 8.00 -4.18 -5.93
N PHE A 225 8.68 -3.77 -7.00
CA PHE A 225 10.11 -3.48 -6.96
C PHE A 225 10.39 -2.21 -6.13
N ARG A 226 9.58 -1.16 -6.30
CA ARG A 226 9.61 0.05 -5.47
C ARG A 226 9.43 -0.32 -3.99
N GLN A 227 8.43 -1.13 -3.66
CA GLN A 227 8.22 -1.59 -2.28
C GLN A 227 9.48 -2.26 -1.72
N GLY A 228 10.19 -3.06 -2.53
CA GLY A 228 11.48 -3.61 -2.16
C GLY A 228 12.51 -2.52 -1.80
N CYS A 229 12.58 -1.41 -2.54
CA CYS A 229 13.44 -0.27 -2.16
C CYS A 229 13.06 0.31 -0.80
N SER A 230 11.77 0.40 -0.46
CA SER A 230 11.32 0.81 0.88
C SER A 230 11.79 -0.16 1.96
N THR A 231 11.69 -1.48 1.71
CA THR A 231 12.20 -2.51 2.62
C THR A 231 13.71 -2.34 2.86
N LEU A 232 14.48 -2.05 1.81
CA LEU A 232 15.91 -1.76 1.97
C LEU A 232 16.14 -0.49 2.79
N ILE A 233 15.44 0.60 2.49
CA ILE A 233 15.62 1.89 3.19
C ILE A 233 15.41 1.78 4.71
N LEU A 234 14.48 0.91 5.14
CA LEU A 234 14.10 0.75 6.54
C LEU A 234 14.87 -0.36 7.27
N ALA A 235 15.70 -1.14 6.58
CA ALA A 235 16.41 -2.26 7.19
C ALA A 235 17.66 -1.81 7.96
N ASP A 236 18.01 -2.54 9.03
CA ASP A 236 19.16 -2.25 9.88
C ASP A 236 20.52 -2.36 9.16
N HIS A 237 20.59 -3.15 8.08
CA HIS A 237 21.81 -3.40 7.30
C HIS A 237 23.04 -3.76 8.15
N ARG A 238 22.88 -4.61 9.19
CA ARG A 238 23.96 -4.98 10.13
C ARG A 238 25.27 -5.46 9.46
N PRO A 239 25.24 -6.18 8.33
CA PRO A 239 26.46 -6.56 7.59
C PRO A 239 27.29 -5.40 7.03
N LEU A 240 26.71 -4.21 6.89
CA LEU A 240 27.33 -3.09 6.18
C LEU A 240 27.98 -2.11 7.14
N SER A 241 29.06 -1.47 6.68
CA SER A 241 29.60 -0.27 7.34
C SER A 241 28.58 0.87 7.32
N ALA A 242 28.70 1.84 8.22
CA ALA A 242 27.84 3.02 8.21
C ALA A 242 27.91 3.80 6.88
N GLU A 243 29.08 3.83 6.23
CA GLU A 243 29.25 4.44 4.91
C GLU A 243 28.46 3.68 3.84
N ASP A 244 28.60 2.35 3.82
CA ASP A 244 27.94 1.49 2.83
C ASP A 244 26.44 1.44 3.01
N SER A 245 25.95 1.41 4.25
CA SER A 245 24.53 1.50 4.57
C SER A 245 23.96 2.84 4.10
N LYS A 246 24.63 3.96 4.41
CA LYS A 246 24.21 5.30 3.94
C LYS A 246 24.22 5.39 2.41
N TRP A 247 25.23 4.82 1.75
CA TRP A 247 25.31 4.75 0.29
C TRP A 247 24.14 3.95 -0.30
N LEU A 248 23.85 2.77 0.25
CA LEU A 248 22.77 1.89 -0.20
C LEU A 248 21.40 2.56 -0.05
N ILE A 249 21.13 3.16 1.12
CA ILE A 249 19.88 3.89 1.39
C ILE A 249 19.74 5.07 0.42
N GLY A 250 20.81 5.84 0.21
CA GLY A 250 20.83 6.94 -0.75
C GLY A 250 20.50 6.47 -2.18
N LYS A 251 21.11 5.36 -2.62
CA LYS A 251 20.83 4.78 -3.93
C LYS A 251 19.42 4.22 -4.06
N CYS A 252 18.89 3.56 -3.04
CA CYS A 252 17.50 3.09 -3.04
C CYS A 252 16.50 4.26 -3.18
N ARG A 253 16.77 5.41 -2.54
CA ARG A 253 15.95 6.61 -2.72
C ARG A 253 16.01 7.17 -4.15
N GLU A 254 17.21 7.27 -4.73
CA GLU A 254 17.38 7.68 -6.13
C GLU A 254 16.63 6.75 -7.11
N TRP A 255 16.71 5.43 -6.89
CA TRP A 255 16.03 4.44 -7.72
C TRP A 255 14.52 4.47 -7.53
N ALA A 256 14.03 4.64 -6.29
CA ALA A 256 12.60 4.76 -6.00
C ALA A 256 11.97 5.91 -6.79
N VAL A 257 12.61 7.08 -6.84
CA VAL A 257 12.12 8.23 -7.64
C VAL A 257 11.96 7.86 -9.12
N LYS A 258 12.90 7.13 -9.71
CA LYS A 258 12.80 6.68 -11.11
C LYS A 258 11.69 5.66 -11.30
N LEU A 259 11.54 4.73 -10.36
CA LEU A 259 10.48 3.72 -10.40
C LEU A 259 9.09 4.37 -10.28
N ASP A 260 8.95 5.40 -9.44
CA ASP A 260 7.71 6.17 -9.31
C ASP A 260 7.36 6.89 -10.62
N GLN A 261 8.37 7.41 -11.36
CA GLN A 261 8.18 7.98 -12.69
C GLN A 261 7.72 6.94 -13.71
N TYR A 262 8.33 5.75 -13.72
CA TYR A 262 7.93 4.67 -14.62
C TYR A 262 6.54 4.13 -14.30
N LEU A 263 6.17 4.08 -13.02
CA LEU A 263 4.85 3.68 -12.57
C LEU A 263 3.78 4.67 -13.08
N ALA A 264 4.00 5.97 -12.86
CA ALA A 264 3.10 7.01 -13.37
C ALA A 264 2.95 6.96 -14.90
N ALA A 265 4.04 6.69 -15.63
CA ALA A 265 3.98 6.50 -17.07
C ALA A 265 3.19 5.24 -17.48
N ALA A 266 3.29 4.15 -16.72
CA ALA A 266 2.57 2.90 -16.98
C ALA A 266 1.07 3.00 -16.69
N GLU A 267 0.66 3.94 -15.82
CA GLU A 267 -0.72 4.18 -15.41
C GLU A 267 -1.44 5.26 -16.24
N ALA A 268 -0.75 5.89 -17.21
CA ALA A 268 -1.35 6.85 -18.12
C ALA A 268 -2.42 6.20 -19.04
N ASP A 269 -3.29 7.02 -19.64
CA ASP A 269 -4.42 6.55 -20.46
C ASP A 269 -3.99 5.77 -21.73
N ASP A 270 -2.80 6.03 -22.27
CA ASP A 270 -2.22 5.32 -23.43
C ASP A 270 -0.71 5.10 -23.23
N PRO A 271 -0.30 4.11 -22.39
CA PRO A 271 1.07 3.95 -21.99
C PRO A 271 1.88 3.20 -23.06
N ASN A 272 3.06 3.72 -23.41
CA ASN A 272 4.02 2.97 -24.23
C ASN A 272 4.71 1.87 -23.40
N VAL A 273 4.03 0.74 -23.22
CA VAL A 273 4.47 -0.37 -22.36
C VAL A 273 5.87 -0.88 -22.72
N GLN A 274 6.20 -0.94 -24.01
CA GLN A 274 7.51 -1.40 -24.45
C GLN A 274 8.62 -0.46 -23.99
N GLU A 275 8.46 0.84 -24.24
CA GLU A 275 9.45 1.85 -23.87
C GLU A 275 9.64 1.94 -22.35
N ILE A 276 8.54 1.96 -21.59
CA ILE A 276 8.61 2.03 -20.11
C ILE A 276 9.32 0.81 -19.55
N ARG A 277 9.05 -0.38 -20.10
CA ARG A 277 9.73 -1.62 -19.70
C ARG A 277 11.22 -1.57 -20.03
N GLU A 278 11.60 -1.12 -21.23
CA GLU A 278 13.01 -1.01 -21.62
C GLU A 278 13.77 -0.01 -20.74
N GLN A 279 13.15 1.13 -20.40
CA GLN A 279 13.73 2.12 -19.47
C GLN A 279 13.86 1.56 -18.04
N THR A 280 12.87 0.79 -17.60
CA THR A 280 12.91 0.12 -16.29
C THR A 280 14.00 -0.95 -16.26
N ASP A 281 14.08 -1.80 -17.29
CA ASP A 281 15.11 -2.84 -17.47
C ASP A 281 16.52 -2.22 -17.41
N GLU A 282 16.74 -1.09 -18.10
CA GLU A 282 18.02 -0.38 -18.09
C GLU A 282 18.38 0.13 -16.69
N THR A 283 17.41 0.70 -15.97
CA THR A 283 17.62 1.16 -14.59
C THR A 283 17.94 0.00 -13.64
N VAL A 284 17.22 -1.12 -13.75
CA VAL A 284 17.45 -2.32 -12.93
C VAL A 284 18.83 -2.93 -13.22
N HIS A 285 19.26 -3.00 -14.49
CA HIS A 285 20.62 -3.43 -14.82
C HIS A 285 21.69 -2.55 -14.19
N LYS A 286 21.55 -1.22 -14.29
CA LYS A 286 22.49 -0.26 -13.69
C LYS A 286 22.55 -0.40 -12.16
N LEU A 287 21.40 -0.60 -11.53
CA LEU A 287 21.27 -0.88 -10.10
C LEU A 287 22.04 -2.14 -9.70
N ILE A 288 21.77 -3.26 -10.37
CA ILE A 288 22.44 -4.56 -10.12
C ILE A 288 23.95 -4.40 -10.27
N GLN A 289 24.41 -3.71 -11.32
CA GLN A 289 25.82 -3.46 -11.54
C GLN A 289 26.42 -2.63 -10.40
N ALA A 290 25.73 -1.58 -9.95
CA ALA A 290 26.20 -0.75 -8.83
C ALA A 290 26.34 -1.56 -7.54
N LEU A 291 25.37 -2.41 -7.20
CA LEU A 291 25.43 -3.30 -6.04
C LEU A 291 26.61 -4.28 -6.13
N ARG A 292 26.78 -4.94 -7.29
CA ARG A 292 27.90 -5.87 -7.52
C ARG A 292 29.26 -5.17 -7.46
N MET A 293 29.37 -3.94 -7.97
CA MET A 293 30.61 -3.16 -7.89
C MET A 293 30.92 -2.73 -6.45
N ARG A 294 29.91 -2.28 -5.70
CA ARG A 294 30.09 -1.91 -4.28
C ARG A 294 30.51 -3.12 -3.45
N GLY A 295 29.87 -4.28 -3.66
CA GLY A 295 30.21 -5.53 -2.98
C GLY A 295 31.66 -5.96 -3.17
N LYS A 296 32.22 -5.81 -4.39
CA LYS A 296 33.64 -6.10 -4.67
C LYS A 296 34.63 -5.17 -3.95
N GLY A 297 34.18 -3.97 -3.55
CA GLY A 297 34.99 -2.99 -2.83
C GLY A 297 34.77 -3.00 -1.31
N ALA A 298 33.84 -3.81 -0.80
CA ALA A 298 33.45 -3.88 0.61
C ALA A 298 34.09 -5.06 1.38
N GLY A 299 35.00 -5.80 0.71
CA GLY A 299 35.75 -6.93 1.28
C GLY A 299 37.14 -6.56 1.77
#